data_AF-A0A9E4B1E0-F1
#
_entry.id   AF-A0A9E4B1E0-F1
#
_cell.length_a   1.000
_cell.length_b   1.000
_cell.length_c   1.000
_cell.angle_alpha   90.00
_cell.angle_beta   90.00
_cell.angle_gamma   90.00
#
_symmetry.space_group_name_H-M   'P 1'
#
loop_
_entity.id
_entity.type
_entity.pdbx_description
1 polymer ?
#
loop_
_entity_poly.entity_id
_entity_poly.type
_entity_poly.pdbx_seq_one_letter_code
_entity_poly.pdbx_strand_id
1 'polypeptide(L)'
;TALYQKGNTRSEILRHIRDKFRSDLGNRWRVNPNLDTPTFLGELAQRGAIDADEELTHLVTDLEPSSDISEAQLLDLAKRVDVYCEVVNIGKTRLAVHRNL
;
A
#
# COMPACT_ATOMS: atom_id res chain seq x y z
N THR A 1 9.90 11.42 -6.37
CA THR A 1 9.01 12.32 -7.13
C THR A 1 8.86 11.96 -8.61
N ALA A 2 9.38 10.83 -9.10
CA ALA A 2 9.32 10.47 -10.53
C ALA A 2 8.05 9.69 -10.97
N LEU A 3 7.11 9.38 -10.06
CA LEU A 3 5.93 8.56 -10.35
C LEU A 3 4.93 9.23 -11.31
N TYR A 4 4.82 10.55 -11.25
CA TYR A 4 3.95 11.36 -12.10
C TYR A 4 4.69 11.96 -13.30
N GLN A 5 5.75 11.28 -13.78
CA GLN A 5 6.43 11.70 -15.01
C GLN A 5 5.54 11.44 -16.23
N LYS A 6 5.62 12.37 -17.19
CA LYS A 6 4.90 12.39 -18.46
C LYS A 6 5.23 11.12 -19.26
N GLY A 7 4.39 10.10 -19.15
CA GLY A 7 4.57 8.80 -19.81
C GLY A 7 4.03 7.60 -19.04
N ASN A 8 3.87 7.69 -17.71
CA ASN A 8 3.30 6.59 -16.93
C ASN A 8 1.78 6.56 -17.10
N THR A 9 1.25 5.43 -17.53
CA THR A 9 -0.19 5.16 -17.56
C THR A 9 -0.74 5.06 -16.14
N ARG A 10 -2.04 5.31 -15.97
CA ARG A 10 -2.69 5.21 -14.64
C ARG A 10 -2.56 3.80 -14.06
N SER A 11 -2.62 2.78 -14.91
CA SER A 11 -2.40 1.38 -14.54
C SER A 11 -0.99 1.11 -14.04
N GLU A 12 0.03 1.78 -14.60
CA GLU A 12 1.42 1.66 -14.12
C GLU A 12 1.60 2.32 -12.75
N ILE A 13 0.96 3.48 -12.53
CA ILE A 13 0.98 4.14 -11.22
C ILE A 13 0.24 3.27 -10.19
N LEU A 14 -0.92 2.73 -10.54
CA LEU A 14 -1.69 1.82 -9.67
C LEU A 14 -0.86 0.59 -9.29
N ARG A 15 -0.24 -0.06 -10.29
CA ARG A 15 0.66 -1.19 -10.07
C ARG A 15 1.82 -0.82 -9.15
N HIS A 16 2.43 0.35 -9.34
CA HIS A 16 3.51 0.78 -8.47
C HIS A 16 3.05 1.00 -7.02
N ILE A 17 1.90 1.64 -6.80
CA ILE A 17 1.33 1.83 -5.46
C ILE A 17 1.08 0.47 -4.81
N ARG A 18 0.46 -0.46 -5.55
CA ARG A 18 0.22 -1.84 -5.11
C ARG A 18 1.51 -2.54 -4.69
N ASP A 19 2.50 -2.58 -5.58
CA ASP A 19 3.73 -3.34 -5.36
C ASP A 19 4.51 -2.78 -4.17
N LYS A 20 4.57 -1.45 -4.06
CA LYS A 20 5.17 -0.78 -2.90
C LYS A 20 4.40 -1.10 -1.61
N PHE A 21 3.09 -0.96 -1.62
CA PHE A 21 2.25 -1.22 -0.44
C PHE A 21 2.38 -2.67 0.03
N ARG A 22 2.31 -3.64 -0.89
CA ARG A 22 2.52 -5.06 -0.57
C ARG A 22 3.92 -5.33 -0.03
N SER A 23 4.94 -4.71 -0.61
CA SER A 23 6.31 -4.82 -0.09
C SER A 23 6.44 -4.28 1.33
N ASP A 24 5.84 -3.12 1.60
CA ASP A 24 5.88 -2.48 2.90
C ASP A 24 5.14 -3.30 3.98
N LEU A 25 3.94 -3.80 3.67
CA LEU A 25 3.20 -4.75 4.50
C LEU A 25 4.00 -6.05 4.72
N GLY A 26 4.54 -6.62 3.64
CA GLY A 26 5.35 -7.84 3.67
C GLY A 26 6.59 -7.70 4.54
N ASN A 27 7.26 -6.55 4.48
CA ASN A 27 8.41 -6.24 5.34
C ASN A 27 8.00 -6.13 6.81
N ARG A 28 6.91 -5.43 7.11
CA ARG A 28 6.44 -5.23 8.49
C ARG A 28 6.04 -6.54 9.16
N TRP A 29 5.29 -7.39 8.46
CA TRP A 29 4.80 -8.64 9.01
C TRP A 29 5.61 -9.87 8.60
N ARG A 30 6.71 -9.73 7.85
CA ARG A 30 7.49 -10.89 7.34
C ARG A 30 6.62 -11.87 6.53
N VAL A 31 5.81 -11.29 5.64
CA VAL A 31 4.97 -11.99 4.65
C VAL A 31 5.62 -11.81 3.28
N ASN A 32 5.58 -12.84 2.42
CA ASN A 32 6.07 -12.71 1.05
C ASN A 32 5.11 -11.83 0.23
N PRO A 33 5.54 -10.66 -0.29
CA PRO A 33 4.66 -9.75 -1.03
C PRO A 33 4.18 -10.31 -2.38
N ASN A 34 4.87 -11.32 -2.91
CA ASN A 34 4.60 -11.93 -4.22
C ASN A 34 3.56 -13.06 -4.18
N LEU A 35 2.98 -13.35 -3.01
CA LEU A 35 1.87 -14.30 -2.90
C LEU A 35 0.66 -13.80 -3.71
N ASP A 36 -0.27 -14.68 -4.08
CA ASP A 36 -1.56 -14.22 -4.58
C ASP A 36 -2.30 -13.42 -3.49
N THR A 37 -3.19 -12.50 -3.90
CA THR A 37 -3.91 -11.60 -2.99
C THR A 37 -4.63 -12.31 -1.82
N PRO A 38 -5.42 -13.38 -2.03
CA PRO A 38 -6.08 -14.04 -0.91
C PRO A 38 -5.09 -14.71 0.05
N THR A 39 -4.03 -15.36 -0.46
CA THR A 39 -2.99 -15.96 0.40
C THR A 39 -2.21 -14.89 1.16
N PHE A 40 -1.89 -13.76 0.52
CA PHE A 40 -1.19 -12.63 1.14
C PHE A 40 -1.98 -12.04 2.31
N LEU A 41 -3.28 -11.79 2.13
CA LEU A 41 -4.16 -11.28 3.19
C LEU A 41 -4.31 -12.28 4.33
N GLY A 42 -4.48 -13.58 4.02
CA GLY A 42 -4.53 -14.63 5.04
C GLY A 42 -3.27 -14.70 5.88
N GLU A 43 -2.09 -14.58 5.26
CA GLU A 43 -0.81 -14.54 5.97
C GLU A 43 -0.61 -13.28 6.82
N LEU A 44 -1.15 -12.13 6.41
CA LEU A 44 -1.13 -10.89 7.20
C LEU A 44 -2.03 -11.00 8.43
N ALA A 45 -3.25 -11.54 8.26
CA ALA A 45 -4.19 -11.75 9.36
C ALA A 45 -3.61 -12.70 10.43
N GLN A 46 -2.96 -13.79 10.02
CA GLN A 46 -2.29 -14.73 10.94
C GLN A 46 -1.18 -14.09 11.77
N ARG A 47 -0.55 -13.03 11.24
CA ARG A 47 0.54 -12.32 11.91
C ARG A 47 0.08 -11.07 12.67
N GLY A 48 -1.24 -10.88 12.80
CA GLY A 48 -1.83 -9.78 13.56
C GLY A 48 -1.80 -8.44 12.83
N ALA A 49 -1.89 -8.44 11.50
CA ALA A 49 -2.18 -7.22 10.76
C ALA A 49 -3.56 -6.68 11.17
N ILE A 50 -3.65 -5.37 11.37
CA ILE A 50 -4.89 -4.72 11.77
C ILE A 50 -5.72 -4.54 10.50
N ASP A 51 -6.77 -5.34 10.34
CA ASP A 51 -7.76 -5.16 9.29
C ASP A 51 -9.05 -4.59 9.90
N ALA A 52 -8.94 -3.37 10.43
CA ALA A 52 -10.11 -2.67 10.98
C ALA A 52 -11.08 -2.36 9.84
N ASP A 53 -12.34 -2.78 10.00
CA ASP A 53 -13.41 -2.58 9.02
C ASP A 53 -13.08 -3.11 7.60
N GLU A 54 -12.26 -4.18 7.51
CA GLU A 54 -11.83 -4.79 6.23
C GLU A 54 -11.07 -3.82 5.31
N GLU A 55 -10.58 -2.69 5.82
CA GLU A 55 -9.91 -1.64 5.04
C GLU A 55 -8.64 -2.15 4.33
N LEU A 56 -7.84 -3.02 4.97
CA LEU A 56 -6.67 -3.62 4.33
C LEU A 56 -7.10 -4.51 3.15
N THR A 57 -8.15 -5.30 3.36
CA THR A 57 -8.70 -6.19 2.34
C THR A 57 -9.22 -5.39 1.15
N HIS A 58 -9.96 -4.30 1.41
CA HIS A 58 -10.43 -3.38 0.38
C HIS A 58 -9.27 -2.73 -0.38
N LEU A 59 -8.27 -2.20 0.32
CA LEU A 59 -7.13 -1.52 -0.33
C LEU A 59 -6.32 -2.45 -1.22
N VAL A 60 -6.00 -3.68 -0.75
CA VAL A 60 -5.24 -4.63 -1.58
C VAL A 60 -6.06 -5.06 -2.80
N THR A 61 -7.38 -5.17 -2.67
CA THR A 61 -8.28 -5.54 -3.77
C THR A 61 -8.46 -4.40 -4.78
N ASP A 62 -8.68 -3.17 -4.32
CA ASP A 62 -8.86 -2.00 -5.18
C ASP A 62 -7.58 -1.64 -5.97
N LEU A 63 -6.42 -2.01 -5.43
CA LEU A 63 -5.12 -1.84 -6.09
C LEU A 63 -4.81 -2.94 -7.12
N GLU A 64 -5.61 -4.00 -7.23
CA GLU A 64 -5.41 -5.02 -8.24
C GLU A 64 -5.71 -4.47 -9.65
N PRO A 65 -4.81 -4.67 -10.62
CA PRO A 65 -4.90 -4.08 -11.95
C PRO A 65 -5.99 -4.77 -12.77
N SER A 66 -7.23 -4.30 -12.63
CA SER A 66 -8.40 -4.94 -13.23
C SER A 66 -9.15 -4.05 -14.23
N SER A 67 -9.02 -2.72 -14.12
CA SER A 67 -9.94 -1.80 -14.81
C SER A 67 -9.32 -0.43 -15.10
N ASP A 68 -9.93 0.29 -16.06
CA ASP A 68 -9.74 1.72 -16.29
C ASP A 68 -10.01 2.49 -14.99
N ILE A 69 -8.95 2.85 -14.26
CA ILE A 69 -9.05 3.67 -13.07
C ILE A 69 -9.01 5.15 -13.44
N SER A 70 -9.96 5.92 -12.92
CA SER A 70 -9.93 7.37 -13.06
C SER A 70 -8.82 7.98 -12.20
N GLU A 71 -8.36 9.18 -12.57
CA GLU A 71 -7.33 9.89 -11.80
C GLU A 71 -7.79 10.22 -10.38
N ALA A 72 -9.07 10.55 -10.20
CA ALA A 72 -9.65 10.82 -8.89
C ALA A 72 -9.62 9.57 -7.99
N GLN A 73 -9.97 8.40 -8.54
CA GLN A 73 -9.90 7.13 -7.81
C GLN A 73 -8.46 6.76 -7.47
N LEU A 74 -7.51 6.97 -8.40
CA LEU A 74 -6.09 6.70 -8.15
C LEU A 74 -5.56 7.57 -7.01
N LEU A 75 -5.93 8.85 -6.97
CA LEU A 75 -5.54 9.77 -5.90
C LEU A 75 -6.17 9.39 -4.56
N ASP A 76 -7.44 8.97 -4.58
CA ASP A 76 -8.15 8.52 -3.39
C ASP A 76 -7.52 7.25 -2.80
N LEU A 77 -7.24 6.24 -3.64
CA LEU A 77 -6.54 5.03 -3.21
C LEU A 77 -5.15 5.33 -2.65
N ALA A 78 -4.39 6.22 -3.29
CA ALA A 78 -3.08 6.63 -2.78
C ALA A 78 -3.17 7.24 -1.37
N LYS A 79 -4.20 8.05 -1.11
CA LYS A 79 -4.43 8.65 0.21
C LYS A 79 -4.83 7.61 1.26
N ARG A 80 -5.76 6.71 0.92
CA ARG A 80 -6.20 5.66 1.86
C ARG A 80 -5.05 4.71 2.22
N VAL A 81 -4.20 4.34 1.25
CA VAL A 81 -2.96 3.58 1.48
C VAL A 81 -2.03 4.31 2.45
N ASP A 82 -1.84 5.61 2.28
CA ASP A 82 -0.98 6.43 3.14
C ASP A 82 -1.51 6.46 4.58
N VAL A 83 -2.82 6.73 4.75
CA VAL A 83 -3.50 6.71 6.06
C VAL A 83 -3.37 5.35 6.73
N TYR A 84 -3.60 4.26 6.00
CA TYR A 84 -3.43 2.91 6.54
C TYR A 84 -1.99 2.69 7.00
N CYS A 85 -1.00 3.03 6.16
CA CYS A 85 0.41 2.94 6.51
C CYS A 85 0.74 3.72 7.80
N GLU A 86 0.17 4.92 7.99
CA GLU A 86 0.37 5.71 9.21
C GLU A 86 -0.19 5.03 10.46
N VAL A 87 -1.43 4.50 10.37
CA VAL A 87 -2.11 3.78 11.46
C VAL A 87 -1.28 2.57 11.87
N VAL A 88 -0.83 1.79 10.89
CA VAL A 88 -0.01 0.62 11.14
C VAL A 88 1.48 0.94 11.19
N ASN A 89 1.90 2.20 11.35
CA ASN A 89 3.32 2.59 11.50
C ASN A 89 4.29 1.98 10.46
N ILE A 90 3.84 1.83 9.22
CA ILE A 90 4.66 1.49 8.05
C ILE A 90 5.27 2.77 7.50
N GLY A 91 6.50 2.72 6.98
CA GLY A 91 7.16 3.91 6.41
C GLY A 91 7.67 4.91 7.45
N LYS A 92 7.28 4.80 8.72
CA LYS A 92 7.98 5.42 9.87
C LYS A 92 9.33 4.73 10.11
N THR A 93 10.22 4.81 9.11
CA THR A 93 11.62 5.07 9.44
C THR A 93 11.58 6.23 10.42
N ARG A 94 12.17 6.06 11.61
CA ARG A 94 12.44 7.17 12.52
C ARG A 94 13.10 8.30 11.72
N LEU A 95 12.33 9.25 11.24
CA LEU A 95 12.58 10.64 11.54
C LEU A 95 12.26 10.72 13.05
N ALA A 96 13.04 10.15 13.99
CA ALA A 96 14.31 10.75 14.41
C ALA A 96 14.47 12.14 13.79
N VAL A 97 13.53 13.00 14.16
CA VAL A 97 13.74 14.42 14.35
C VAL A 97 14.99 14.52 15.24
N HIS A 98 16.16 14.42 14.62
CA HIS A 98 17.29 15.26 14.95
C HIS A 98 16.83 16.70 14.63
N ARG A 99 15.91 17.25 15.44
CA ARG A 99 15.98 18.67 15.75
C ARG A 99 17.08 18.77 16.80
N ASN A 100 18.31 18.76 16.31
CA ASN A 100 19.28 19.67 16.88
C ASN A 100 18.81 21.06 16.47
N LEU A 101 18.34 21.82 17.46
CA LEU A 101 18.54 23.25 17.68
C LEU A 101 17.54 23.70 18.75
#